data_AF-A0A397SIV1-F1
#
_entry.id   AF-A0A397SIV1-F1
#
_cell.length_a   1.000
_cell.length_b   1.000
_cell.length_c   1.000
_cell.angle_alpha   90.00
_cell.angle_beta   90.00
_cell.angle_gamma   90.00
#
_symmetry.space_group_name_H-M   'P 1'
#
loop_
_entity.id
_entity.type
_entity.pdbx_description
1 polymer ?
#
loop_
_entity_poly.entity_id
_entity_poly.type
_entity_poly.pdbx_seq_one_letter_code
_entity_poly.pdbx_strand_id
1 'polypeptide(L)'
;SKLNWGVSIFHAYAHSVKCQLKYHPRIQEGIGLTDGESLERIWSYLGKFVSNTKHMRPAHRLDILSIAIQHISQRMISDLGNFIYKLFVLIIIFNYIKLILLLK
;
A
#
# COMPACT_ATOMS: atom_id res chain seq x y z
N SER A 1 17.57 14.81 12.84
CA SER A 1 16.20 14.27 12.84
C SER A 1 16.06 13.22 13.92
N LYS A 2 14.98 13.22 14.70
CA LYS A 2 14.66 12.12 15.64
C LYS A 2 13.76 11.13 14.91
N LEU A 3 14.11 9.84 14.94
CA LEU A 3 13.23 8.77 14.45
C LEU A 3 12.23 8.42 15.56
N ASN A 4 10.95 8.33 15.20
CA ASN A 4 9.88 7.87 16.08
C ASN A 4 9.56 6.40 15.77
N TRP A 5 9.24 5.64 16.81
CA TRP A 5 8.87 4.23 16.68
C TRP A 5 7.40 4.11 16.31
N GLY A 6 7.07 3.18 15.41
CA GLY A 6 5.70 2.84 15.06
C GLY A 6 5.57 1.35 14.79
N VAL A 7 4.37 0.81 15.01
CA VAL A 7 4.01 -0.57 14.65
C VAL A 7 3.13 -0.49 13.42
N SER A 8 3.33 -1.35 12.41
CA SER A 8 2.44 -1.38 11.25
C SER A 8 1.04 -1.86 11.63
N ILE A 9 0.02 -1.53 10.83
CA ILE A 9 -1.37 -1.69 11.25
C ILE A 9 -1.77 -3.15 11.49
N PHE A 10 -1.20 -4.11 10.77
CA PHE A 10 -1.51 -5.53 10.96
C PHE A 10 -0.94 -6.07 12.26
N HIS A 11 0.23 -5.60 12.66
CA HIS A 11 0.87 -6.05 13.89
C HIS A 11 0.35 -5.31 15.11
N ALA A 12 -0.22 -4.11 14.95
CA ALA A 12 -0.64 -3.26 16.06
C ALA A 12 -1.53 -3.99 17.07
N TYR A 13 -2.52 -4.76 16.61
CA TYR A 13 -3.44 -5.49 17.47
C TYR A 13 -2.84 -6.75 18.12
N ALA A 14 -1.73 -7.28 17.61
CA ALA A 14 -1.02 -8.39 18.23
C ALA A 14 -0.24 -7.95 19.49
N HIS A 15 -0.02 -6.65 19.68
CA HIS A 15 0.66 -6.11 20.86
C HIS A 15 -0.29 -5.75 22.00
N SER A 16 0.26 -5.62 23.21
CA SER A 16 -0.48 -5.14 24.38
C SER A 16 -1.14 -3.77 24.15
N VAL A 17 -2.22 -3.50 24.89
CA VAL A 17 -2.97 -2.23 24.82
C VAL A 17 -2.07 -1.00 25.01
N LYS A 18 -1.08 -1.08 25.92
CA LYS A 18 -0.10 0.01 26.13
C LYS A 18 0.70 0.32 24.86
N CYS A 19 1.05 -0.70 24.08
CA CYS A 19 1.77 -0.55 22.81
C CYS A 19 0.86 0.07 21.75
N GLN A 20 -0.39 -0.43 21.65
CA GLN A 20 -1.38 0.11 20.72
C GLN A 20 -1.60 1.61 20.94
N LEU A 21 -1.84 2.03 22.18
CA LEU A 21 -2.09 3.44 22.49
C LEU A 21 -0.90 4.37 22.20
N LYS A 22 0.32 3.83 22.13
CA LYS A 22 1.54 4.64 21.94
C LYS A 22 2.07 4.60 20.52
N TYR A 23 2.01 3.44 19.86
CA TYR A 23 2.73 3.17 18.61
C TYR A 23 1.83 2.78 17.44
N HIS A 24 0.50 2.74 17.64
CA HIS A 24 -0.44 2.46 16.56
C HIS A 24 -0.36 3.55 15.47
N PRO A 25 -0.39 3.19 14.16
CA PRO A 25 -0.21 4.14 13.05
C PRO A 25 -1.16 5.33 13.10
N ARG A 26 -2.42 5.09 13.50
CA ARG A 26 -3.47 6.12 13.62
C ARG A 26 -3.26 7.11 14.78
N ILE A 27 -2.36 6.83 15.70
CA ILE A 27 -2.04 7.71 16.85
C ILE A 27 -0.72 8.46 16.59
N GLN A 28 0.19 7.86 15.81
CA GLN A 28 1.48 8.43 15.48
C GLN A 28 1.34 9.62 14.52
N GLU A 29 1.84 10.78 14.94
CA GLU A 29 1.93 11.96 14.08
C GLU A 29 2.92 11.74 12.93
N GLY A 30 2.56 12.22 11.74
CA GLY A 30 3.42 12.17 10.55
C GLY A 30 3.32 10.88 9.70
N ILE A 31 2.61 9.84 10.16
CA ILE A 31 2.37 8.62 9.36
C ILE A 31 1.26 8.82 8.32
N GLY A 32 0.37 9.81 8.54
CA GLY A 32 -0.74 10.11 7.65
C GLY A 32 -1.76 8.97 7.58
N LEU A 33 -2.31 8.72 6.39
CA LEU A 33 -3.25 7.62 6.14
C LEU A 33 -2.55 6.31 5.75
N THR A 34 -1.22 6.24 5.87
CA THR A 34 -0.49 5.02 5.53
C THR A 34 -0.66 3.99 6.64
N ASP A 35 -0.74 2.72 6.26
CA ASP A 35 -0.86 1.60 7.20
C ASP A 35 0.49 1.03 7.64
N GLY A 36 1.59 1.50 7.04
CA GLY A 36 2.93 0.97 7.30
C GLY A 36 3.23 -0.39 6.66
N GLU A 37 2.33 -0.92 5.80
CA GLU A 37 2.43 -2.29 5.26
C GLU A 37 3.05 -2.35 3.85
N SER A 38 3.50 -1.21 3.31
CA SER A 38 4.01 -1.12 1.94
C SER A 38 5.21 -2.05 1.67
N LEU A 39 6.13 -2.18 2.63
CA LEU A 39 7.28 -3.09 2.50
C LEU A 39 6.85 -4.56 2.51
N GLU A 40 5.91 -4.94 3.37
CA GLU A 40 5.40 -6.32 3.44
C GLU A 40 4.71 -6.74 2.14
N ARG A 41 3.96 -5.82 1.51
CA ARG A 41 3.36 -6.04 0.18
C ARG A 41 4.42 -6.27 -0.89
N ILE A 42 5.49 -5.48 -0.88
CA ILE A 42 6.60 -5.65 -1.83
C ILE A 42 7.30 -6.98 -1.58
N TRP A 43 7.57 -7.37 -0.33
CA TRP A 43 8.17 -8.65 -0.01
C TRP A 43 7.28 -9.83 -0.42
N SER A 44 5.97 -9.75 -0.18
CA SER A 44 5.01 -10.76 -0.64
C SER A 44 5.05 -10.93 -2.17
N TYR A 45 5.13 -9.81 -2.91
CA TYR A 45 5.30 -9.85 -4.37
C TYR A 45 6.63 -10.49 -4.78
N LEU A 46 7.75 -10.09 -4.16
CA LEU A 46 9.09 -10.60 -4.47
C LEU A 46 9.31 -12.05 -4.03
N GLY A 47 8.53 -12.55 -3.06
CA GLY A 47 8.58 -13.93 -2.60
C GLY A 47 8.43 -14.95 -3.74
N LYS A 48 7.68 -14.60 -4.79
CA LYS A 48 7.48 -15.42 -6.00
C LYS A 48 8.78 -15.64 -6.79
N PHE A 49 9.78 -14.79 -6.62
CA PHE A 49 11.06 -14.87 -7.32
C PHE A 49 12.14 -15.61 -6.53
N VAL A 50 11.87 -16.01 -5.28
CA VAL A 50 12.87 -16.65 -4.40
C VAL A 50 13.39 -17.95 -4.99
N SER A 51 12.50 -18.82 -5.50
CA SER A 51 12.88 -20.09 -6.14
C SER A 51 13.75 -19.85 -7.38
N ASN A 52 13.32 -18.95 -8.26
CA ASN A 52 13.98 -18.67 -9.54
C ASN A 52 15.35 -17.99 -9.34
N THR A 53 15.49 -17.13 -8.33
CA THR A 53 16.72 -16.37 -8.08
C THR A 53 17.70 -17.06 -7.12
N LYS A 54 17.35 -18.23 -6.58
CA LYS A 54 18.16 -18.96 -5.58
C LYS A 54 19.53 -19.35 -6.12
N HIS A 55 19.60 -19.77 -7.38
CA HIS A 55 20.81 -20.29 -8.02
C HIS A 55 21.48 -19.28 -8.96
N MET A 56 20.98 -18.04 -9.00
CA MET A 56 21.55 -16.98 -9.82
C MET A 56 22.81 -16.40 -9.16
N ARG A 57 23.73 -15.89 -9.99
CA ARG A 57 24.83 -15.05 -9.50
C ARG A 57 24.26 -13.78 -8.83
N PRO A 58 24.95 -13.20 -7.83
CA PRO A 58 24.46 -12.03 -7.10
C PRO A 58 24.05 -10.86 -8.01
N ALA A 59 24.87 -10.55 -9.03
CA ALA A 59 24.57 -9.49 -10.00
C ALA A 59 23.25 -9.76 -10.75
N HIS A 60 23.12 -10.93 -11.37
CA HIS A 60 21.89 -11.29 -12.10
C HIS A 60 20.65 -11.31 -11.19
N ARG A 61 20.81 -11.73 -9.93
CA ARG A 61 19.72 -11.69 -8.95
C ARG A 61 19.26 -10.24 -8.69
N LEU A 62 20.19 -9.30 -8.54
CA LEU A 62 19.86 -7.90 -8.36
C LEU A 62 19.14 -7.33 -9.58
N ASP A 63 19.60 -7.65 -10.79
CA ASP A 63 18.96 -7.20 -12.04
C ASP A 63 17.51 -7.68 -12.12
N ILE A 64 17.27 -8.97 -11.88
CA ILE A 64 15.92 -9.57 -11.93
C ILE A 64 14.99 -8.97 -10.88
N LEU A 65 15.46 -8.80 -9.65
CA LEU A 65 14.66 -8.18 -8.59
C LEU A 65 14.36 -6.71 -8.89
N SER A 66 15.31 -5.99 -9.50
CA SER A 66 15.12 -4.59 -9.89
C SER A 66 14.05 -4.44 -10.97
N ILE A 67 14.09 -5.31 -11.98
CA ILE A 67 13.05 -5.39 -13.03
C ILE A 67 11.69 -5.70 -12.42
N ALA A 68 11.62 -6.67 -11.49
CA ALA A 68 10.38 -7.02 -10.81
C ALA A 68 9.80 -5.84 -10.03
N ILE A 69 10.64 -5.09 -9.30
CA ILE A 69 10.23 -3.88 -8.56
C ILE A 69 9.71 -2.80 -9.51
N GLN A 70 10.41 -2.57 -10.63
CA GLN A 70 9.99 -1.59 -11.62
C GLN A 70 8.62 -1.96 -12.23
N HIS A 71 8.42 -3.24 -12.54
CA HIS A 71 7.16 -3.75 -13.07
C HIS A 71 5.99 -3.56 -12.10
N ILE A 72 6.16 -3.93 -10.81
CA ILE A 72 5.08 -3.73 -9.82
C ILE A 72 4.80 -2.25 -9.57
N SER A 73 5.83 -1.40 -9.57
CA SER A 73 5.66 0.05 -9.43
C SER A 73 4.80 0.63 -10.57
N GLN A 74 5.09 0.26 -11.82
CA GLN A 74 4.30 0.69 -12.97
C GLN A 74 2.85 0.19 -12.89
N ARG A 75 2.66 -1.06 -12.50
CA ARG A 75 1.33 -1.63 -12.29
C ARG A 75 0.55 -0.87 -11.21
N MET A 76 1.16 -0.60 -10.06
CA MET A 76 0.52 0.13 -8.97
C MET A 76 0.07 1.54 -9.39
N ILE A 77 0.89 2.25 -10.17
CA ILE A 77 0.54 3.57 -10.70
C ILE A 77 -0.64 3.47 -11.67
N SER A 78 -0.62 2.50 -12.58
CA SER A 78 -1.72 2.25 -13.52
C SER A 78 -3.03 1.90 -12.80
N ASP A 79 -2.96 1.02 -11.81
CA ASP A 79 -4.11 0.58 -11.03
C ASP A 79 -4.70 1.72 -10.22
N LEU A 80 -3.86 2.61 -9.66
CA LEU A 80 -4.29 3.83 -8.98
C LEU A 80 -5.04 4.76 -9.94
N GLY A 81 -4.52 4.98 -11.15
CA GLY A 81 -5.19 5.78 -12.18
C GLY A 81 -6.58 5.22 -12.52
N ASN A 82 -6.67 3.91 -12.72
CA ASN A 82 -7.94 3.22 -12.97
C ASN A 82 -8.91 3.33 -11.78
N PHE A 83 -8.42 3.23 -10.55
CA PHE A 83 -9.23 3.36 -9.35
C PHE A 83 -9.82 4.77 -9.21
N ILE A 84 -8.99 5.80 -9.38
CA ILE A 84 -9.42 7.21 -9.31
C ILE A 84 -10.45 7.50 -10.41
N TYR A 85 -10.21 7.02 -11.63
CA TYR A 85 -11.16 7.18 -12.74
C TYR A 85 -12.53 6.59 -12.41
N LYS A 86 -12.57 5.33 -11.94
CA LYS A 86 -13.82 4.67 -11.54
C LYS A 86 -14.53 5.40 -10.42
N LEU A 87 -13.78 5.88 -9.42
CA LEU A 87 -14.32 6.65 -8.31
C LEU A 87 -14.95 7.96 -8.80
N PHE A 88 -14.27 8.68 -9.70
CA PHE A 88 -14.75 9.95 -10.24
C PHE A 88 -16.05 9.77 -11.04
N VAL A 89 -16.11 8.75 -11.91
CA VAL A 89 -17.33 8.42 -12.67
C VAL A 89 -18.49 8.07 -11.72
N LEU A 90 -18.22 7.26 -10.69
CA LEU A 90 -19.24 6.88 -9.70
C LEU A 90 -19.79 8.10 -8.95
N ILE A 91 -18.92 9.04 -8.55
CA ILE A 91 -19.31 10.28 -7.88
C ILE A 91 -20.19 11.14 -8.79
N ILE A 92 -19.85 11.28 -10.07
CA ILE A 92 -20.66 12.04 -11.04
C ILE A 92 -22.05 11.42 -11.17
N ILE A 93 -22.11 10.10 -11.40
CA ILE A 93 -23.40 9.39 -11.56
C ILE A 93 -24.25 9.54 -10.30
N PHE A 94 -23.67 9.35 -9.12
CA PHE A 94 -24.37 9.49 -7.85
C PHE A 94 -24.94 10.90 -7.66
N ASN A 95 -24.15 11.94 -7.95
CA ASN A 95 -24.61 13.33 -7.86
C ASN A 95 -25.71 13.65 -8.88
N TYR A 96 -25.59 13.14 -10.11
CA TYR A 96 -26.60 13.33 -11.15
C TYR A 96 -27.95 12.69 -10.77
N ILE A 97 -27.94 11.44 -10.27
CA ILE A 97 -29.14 10.76 -9.78
C ILE A 97 -29.76 11.52 -8.60
N LYS A 98 -28.93 11.97 -7.65
CA LYS A 98 -29.39 12.76 -6.50
C LYS A 98 -30.06 14.06 -6.94
N LEU A 99 -29.54 14.74 -7.97
CA LEU A 99 -30.15 15.94 -8.53
C LEU A 99 -31.53 15.66 -9.15
N ILE A 100 -31.66 14.58 -9.94
CA ILE A 100 -32.95 14.18 -10.52
C ILE A 100 -33.98 13.87 -9.44
N LEU A 101 -33.58 13.18 -8.37
CA LEU A 101 -34.48 12.83 -7.26
C LEU A 101 -34.90 14.05 -6.43
N LEU A 102 -34.08 15.10 -6.35
CA LEU A 102 -34.41 16.36 -5.66
C LEU A 102 -35.26 17.31 -6.51
N LEU A 103 -35.28 17.13 -7.83
CA LEU A 103 -36.07 17.93 -8.77
C LEU A 103 -37.44 17.29 -9.11
N LYS A 104 -37.75 16.13 -8.52
CA LYS A 104 -39.09 15.51 -8.51
C LYS A 104 -39.76 15.75 -7.17
#